data_AF-A0A952UIS1-F1
#
_entry.id   AF-A0A952UIS1-F1
#
_cell.length_a   1.000
_cell.length_b   1.000
_cell.length_c   1.000
_cell.angle_alpha   90.00
_cell.angle_beta   90.00
_cell.angle_gamma   90.00
#
_symmetry.space_group_name_H-M   'P 1'
#
loop_
_entity.id
_entity.type
_entity.pdbx_description
1 polymer ?
#
loop_
_entity_poly.entity_id
_entity_poly.type
_entity_poly.pdbx_seq_one_letter_code
_entity_poly.pdbx_strand_id
1 'polypeptide(L)'
;MIEAVKYQPRLSTLINTLCDIAHGTSELVGLQARSKTNLVKKAIQTHDNAVLYDWFMKTFSYQGLSDRSVNGYISQHGNATFEEVGRSLSQASCDKLRGFWSFNGCGYQKLTRYCSCQPEIHRCPLPDLPLRNGRLNQLAFSLYFFIRDVAGGDLVQYLDKAVSEVADAPSSRSIHKALVAPWRSVYGISDKVIAMALTTLLMSAPPKKSNWLRAGRQLIVVDSLVHNFLHRTGALSTVGAMHPYGAKCYAPGGCFDVIDVLANAVDARRFNTEFPSHFPRFVQLAIWRFCAQGIFNICNGNQIDDRKRCSERDCFLRETCGRRVLGRKSL
;
A
#
# COMPACT_ATOMS: atom_id res chain seq x y z
N MET A 1 -20.75 10.53 -10.44
CA MET A 1 -20.27 9.15 -10.22
C MET A 1 -21.00 8.46 -9.06
N ILE A 2 -21.10 9.09 -7.88
CA ILE A 2 -21.86 8.55 -6.72
C ILE A 2 -23.32 8.25 -7.07
N GLU A 3 -24.01 9.20 -7.71
CA GLU A 3 -25.39 8.99 -8.18
C GLU A 3 -25.47 7.82 -9.17
N ALA A 4 -24.52 7.72 -10.10
CA ALA A 4 -24.46 6.65 -11.08
C ALA A 4 -24.31 5.25 -10.48
N VAL A 5 -23.76 5.09 -9.26
CA VAL A 5 -23.66 3.78 -8.58
C VAL A 5 -24.84 3.52 -7.65
N LYS A 6 -25.36 4.57 -6.99
CA LYS A 6 -26.53 4.47 -6.10
C LYS A 6 -27.77 3.93 -6.84
N TYR A 7 -27.86 4.17 -8.15
CA TYR A 7 -28.92 3.66 -9.03
C TYR A 7 -28.52 2.43 -9.86
N GLN A 8 -27.47 1.69 -9.49
CA GLN A 8 -27.05 0.46 -10.18
C GLN A 8 -27.18 -0.77 -9.28
N PRO A 9 -28.39 -1.37 -9.18
CA PRO A 9 -28.66 -2.51 -8.29
C PRO A 9 -27.66 -3.66 -8.46
N ARG A 10 -27.23 -3.93 -9.69
CA ARG A 10 -26.29 -5.00 -10.00
C ARG A 10 -24.93 -4.81 -9.34
N LEU A 11 -24.39 -3.59 -9.31
CA LEU A 11 -23.10 -3.31 -8.67
C LEU A 11 -23.20 -3.39 -7.15
N SER A 12 -24.31 -2.88 -6.59
CA SER A 12 -24.59 -2.98 -5.16
C SER A 12 -24.70 -4.45 -4.72
N THR A 13 -25.43 -5.29 -5.45
CA THR A 13 -25.49 -6.74 -5.15
C THR A 13 -24.12 -7.39 -5.29
N LEU A 14 -23.39 -7.13 -6.37
CA LEU A 14 -22.04 -7.66 -6.59
C LEU A 14 -21.13 -7.38 -5.39
N ILE A 15 -21.09 -6.14 -4.91
CA ILE A 15 -20.16 -5.74 -3.86
C ILE A 15 -20.60 -6.20 -2.48
N ASN A 16 -21.92 -6.23 -2.20
CA ASN A 16 -22.44 -6.78 -0.95
C ASN A 16 -22.14 -8.29 -0.86
N THR A 17 -22.45 -9.07 -1.91
CA THR A 17 -22.14 -10.51 -1.96
C THR A 17 -20.64 -10.76 -1.81
N LEU A 18 -19.78 -9.94 -2.44
CA LEU A 18 -18.34 -10.04 -2.26
C LEU A 18 -17.91 -9.80 -0.80
N CYS A 19 -18.48 -8.79 -0.14
CA CYS A 19 -18.19 -8.48 1.26
C CYS A 19 -18.72 -9.58 2.21
N ASP A 20 -19.87 -10.18 1.89
CA ASP A 20 -20.40 -11.35 2.60
C ASP A 20 -19.42 -12.51 2.52
N ILE A 21 -18.96 -12.89 1.32
CA ILE A 21 -17.98 -13.97 1.12
C ILE A 21 -16.67 -13.69 1.85
N ALA A 22 -16.22 -12.44 1.80
CA ALA A 22 -14.96 -12.05 2.42
C ALA A 22 -14.98 -12.11 3.95
N HIS A 23 -16.17 -12.20 4.57
CA HIS A 23 -16.48 -12.29 6.00
C HIS A 23 -15.55 -11.50 6.92
N GLY A 24 -16.05 -10.36 7.45
CA GLY A 24 -15.53 -9.70 8.67
C GLY A 24 -14.00 -9.75 8.81
N THR A 25 -13.28 -9.39 7.74
CA THR A 25 -11.86 -9.68 7.49
C THR A 25 -11.06 -9.77 8.79
N SER A 26 -10.81 -10.99 9.24
CA SER A 26 -10.13 -11.29 10.50
C SER A 26 -8.71 -10.72 10.56
N GLU A 27 -8.15 -10.29 9.43
CA GLU A 27 -6.93 -9.50 9.31
C GLU A 27 -7.12 -8.03 9.67
N LEU A 28 -8.22 -7.36 9.30
CA LEU A 28 -8.47 -5.98 9.77
C LEU A 28 -8.76 -5.97 11.27
N VAL A 29 -9.47 -7.00 11.76
CA VAL A 29 -9.68 -7.24 13.20
C VAL A 29 -8.37 -7.71 13.86
N GLY A 30 -7.54 -8.48 13.17
CA GLY A 30 -6.26 -9.03 13.65
C GLY A 30 -5.12 -8.02 13.68
N LEU A 31 -5.12 -7.05 12.76
CA LEU A 31 -4.29 -5.84 12.81
C LEU A 31 -4.64 -5.00 14.05
N GLN A 32 -5.85 -5.15 14.58
CA GLN A 32 -6.25 -4.56 15.87
C GLN A 32 -5.93 -5.48 17.07
N ALA A 33 -5.84 -6.81 16.88
CA ALA A 33 -5.84 -7.80 17.98
C ALA A 33 -4.57 -8.68 18.20
N ARG A 34 -3.59 -8.81 17.29
CA ARG A 34 -2.50 -9.83 17.42
C ARG A 34 -1.05 -9.31 17.56
N SER A 35 -0.52 -9.34 18.78
CA SER A 35 0.86 -9.58 19.28
C SER A 35 2.10 -9.01 18.51
N LYS A 36 2.28 -9.19 17.20
CA LYS A 36 3.35 -8.47 16.45
C LYS A 36 3.05 -6.98 16.29
N THR A 37 1.78 -6.61 16.44
CA THR A 37 1.35 -5.22 16.62
C THR A 37 1.82 -4.60 17.93
N ASN A 38 2.22 -5.37 18.94
CA ASN A 38 2.69 -4.77 20.19
C ASN A 38 3.98 -3.97 20.00
N LEU A 39 4.90 -4.42 19.14
CA LEU A 39 6.15 -3.69 18.90
C LEU A 39 5.91 -2.38 18.14
N VAL A 40 5.15 -2.44 17.04
CA VAL A 40 4.80 -1.23 16.26
C VAL A 40 3.93 -0.28 17.09
N LYS A 41 2.94 -0.80 17.83
CA LYS A 41 2.10 0.00 18.72
C LYS A 41 2.93 0.65 19.82
N LYS A 42 3.85 -0.08 20.45
CA LYS A 42 4.79 0.47 21.44
C LYS A 42 5.66 1.54 20.81
N ALA A 43 6.22 1.29 19.63
CA ALA A 43 7.03 2.26 18.90
C ALA A 43 6.27 3.53 18.56
N ILE A 44 4.98 3.43 18.20
CA ILE A 44 4.10 4.59 18.03
C ILE A 44 3.91 5.33 19.37
N GLN A 45 3.74 4.63 20.49
CA GLN A 45 3.56 5.25 21.80
C GLN A 45 4.83 5.95 22.30
N THR A 46 5.99 5.40 21.99
CA THR A 46 7.29 5.89 22.46
C THR A 46 8.05 6.70 21.42
N HIS A 47 7.42 7.01 20.27
CA HIS A 47 8.03 7.76 19.17
C HIS A 47 9.36 7.15 18.68
N ASP A 48 9.42 5.81 18.63
CA ASP A 48 10.64 5.06 18.29
C ASP A 48 10.81 4.95 16.76
N ASN A 49 11.56 5.91 16.21
CA ASN A 49 11.86 5.94 14.78
C ASN A 49 12.64 4.73 14.30
N ALA A 50 13.50 4.13 15.14
CA ALA A 50 14.34 3.02 14.71
C ALA A 50 13.47 1.79 14.43
N VAL A 51 12.58 1.46 15.37
CA VAL A 51 11.63 0.36 15.19
C VAL A 51 10.67 0.60 14.04
N LEU A 52 10.18 1.82 13.86
CA LEU A 52 9.29 2.15 12.75
C LEU A 52 10.00 2.07 11.40
N TYR A 53 11.22 2.58 11.30
CA TYR A 53 12.06 2.47 10.10
C TYR A 53 12.32 1.01 9.74
N ASP A 54 12.75 0.18 10.69
CA ASP A 54 13.04 -1.24 10.46
C ASP A 54 11.78 -1.98 9.98
N TRP A 55 10.63 -1.63 10.56
CA TRP A 55 9.33 -2.15 10.13
C TRP A 55 8.97 -1.72 8.70
N PHE A 56 9.20 -0.45 8.33
CA PHE A 56 9.01 0.04 6.97
C PHE A 56 9.95 -0.65 5.98
N MET A 57 11.23 -0.78 6.32
CA MET A 57 12.21 -1.48 5.47
C MET A 57 11.82 -2.93 5.23
N LYS A 58 11.30 -3.60 6.25
CA LYS A 58 10.76 -4.95 6.08
C LYS A 58 9.55 -4.96 5.16
N THR A 59 8.59 -4.05 5.37
CA THR A 59 7.37 -3.94 4.56
C THR A 59 7.69 -3.62 3.09
N PHE A 60 8.58 -2.67 2.84
CA PHE A 60 8.98 -2.26 1.49
C PHE A 60 9.83 -3.31 0.77
N SER A 61 10.44 -4.23 1.52
CA SER A 61 11.15 -5.36 0.93
C SER A 61 10.22 -6.33 0.20
N TYR A 62 8.90 -6.34 0.45
CA TYR A 62 7.97 -7.20 -0.29
C TYR A 62 7.62 -6.70 -1.70
N GLN A 63 8.08 -5.51 -2.10
CA GLN A 63 7.77 -4.98 -3.42
C GLN A 63 8.30 -5.89 -4.55
N GLY A 64 7.40 -6.30 -5.44
CA GLY A 64 7.71 -7.02 -6.67
C GLY A 64 8.20 -8.46 -6.51
N LEU A 65 8.05 -9.06 -5.32
CA LEU A 65 8.49 -10.44 -5.05
C LEU A 65 7.44 -11.22 -4.25
N SER A 66 7.59 -12.55 -4.25
CA SER A 66 6.81 -13.42 -3.37
C SER A 66 7.26 -13.29 -1.91
N ASP A 67 6.32 -13.46 -0.98
CA ASP A 67 6.61 -13.46 0.47
C ASP A 67 7.69 -14.48 0.83
N ARG A 68 7.66 -15.68 0.21
CA ARG A 68 8.66 -16.73 0.44
C ARG A 68 10.06 -16.26 0.06
N SER A 69 10.22 -15.64 -1.11
CA SER A 69 11.51 -15.15 -1.58
C SER A 69 12.07 -14.05 -0.68
N VAL A 70 11.20 -13.12 -0.24
CA VAL A 70 11.60 -12.00 0.62
C VAL A 70 11.96 -12.48 2.02
N ASN A 71 11.14 -13.36 2.60
CA ASN A 71 11.41 -13.95 3.90
C ASN A 71 12.71 -14.76 3.89
N GLY A 72 12.92 -15.59 2.86
CA GLY A 72 14.17 -16.35 2.71
C GLY A 72 15.40 -15.45 2.65
N TYR A 73 15.35 -14.38 1.85
CA TYR A 73 16.45 -13.42 1.76
C TYR A 73 16.71 -12.72 3.09
N ILE A 74 15.68 -12.20 3.76
CA ILE A 74 15.83 -11.48 5.04
C ILE A 74 16.35 -12.42 6.13
N SER A 75 15.89 -13.68 6.19
CA SER A 75 16.39 -14.66 7.15
C SER A 75 17.86 -15.01 6.93
N GLN A 76 18.33 -15.03 5.68
CA GLN A 76 19.70 -15.39 5.34
C GLN A 76 20.69 -14.21 5.45
N HIS A 77 20.26 -13.02 5.05
CA HIS A 77 21.16 -11.87 4.88
C HIS A 77 20.86 -10.72 5.85
N GLY A 78 19.67 -10.69 6.45
CA GLY A 78 19.19 -9.56 7.23
C GLY A 78 18.47 -8.52 6.37
N ASN A 79 18.35 -7.31 6.93
CA ASN A 79 17.73 -6.14 6.30
C ASN A 79 18.45 -4.89 6.83
N ALA A 80 18.29 -3.75 6.15
CA ALA A 80 18.87 -2.50 6.66
C ALA A 80 18.13 -2.02 7.91
N THR A 81 18.88 -1.58 8.91
CA THR A 81 18.34 -1.00 10.15
C THR A 81 18.61 0.49 10.26
N PHE A 82 17.82 1.20 11.08
CA PHE A 82 17.97 2.63 11.28
C PHE A 82 19.35 2.98 11.85
N GLU A 83 19.80 2.21 12.84
CA GLU A 83 21.09 2.41 13.49
C GLU A 83 22.27 2.14 12.55
N GLU A 84 22.17 1.09 11.73
CA GLU A 84 23.20 0.75 10.74
C GLU A 84 23.38 1.90 9.74
N VAL A 85 22.28 2.41 9.18
CA VAL A 85 22.32 3.55 8.25
C VAL A 85 22.89 4.78 8.95
N GLY A 86 22.39 5.14 10.14
CA GLY A 86 22.87 6.29 10.90
C GLY A 86 24.37 6.21 11.23
N ARG A 87 24.86 5.05 11.67
CA ARG A 87 26.28 4.82 11.95
C ARG A 87 27.13 4.96 10.70
N SER A 88 26.67 4.40 9.58
CA SER A 88 27.39 4.43 8.31
C SER A 88 27.59 5.84 7.76
N LEU A 89 26.71 6.78 8.11
CA LEU A 89 26.79 8.18 7.67
C LEU A 89 27.89 8.97 8.40
N SER A 90 28.32 8.56 9.59
CA SER A 90 29.36 9.27 10.36
C SER A 90 30.72 9.30 9.66
N GLN A 91 30.96 8.36 8.74
CA GLN A 91 32.21 8.19 7.99
C GLN A 91 32.06 8.55 6.51
N ALA A 92 30.86 8.96 6.08
CA ALA A 92 30.56 9.23 4.68
C ALA A 92 31.06 10.62 4.26
N SER A 93 31.78 10.71 3.14
CA SER A 93 32.26 11.98 2.55
C SER A 93 31.36 12.52 1.45
N CYS A 94 30.44 11.69 0.93
CA CYS A 94 29.63 12.03 -0.22
C CYS A 94 28.57 13.08 0.05
N ASP A 95 28.57 14.14 -0.76
CA ASP A 95 27.62 15.26 -0.67
C ASP A 95 26.17 14.81 -0.81
N LYS A 96 25.93 13.74 -1.58
CA LYS A 96 24.59 13.13 -1.70
C LYS A 96 24.11 12.55 -0.36
N LEU A 97 24.99 12.23 0.58
CA LEU A 97 24.65 11.64 1.87
C LEU A 97 24.45 12.68 2.99
N ARG A 98 24.54 13.98 2.67
CA ARG A 98 24.31 15.05 3.65
C ARG A 98 22.87 15.14 4.11
N GLY A 99 21.89 14.88 3.25
CA GLY A 99 20.48 14.86 3.64
C GLY A 99 19.51 14.53 2.53
N PHE A 100 18.22 14.61 2.83
CA PHE A 100 17.14 14.07 2.01
C PHE A 100 17.12 14.64 0.59
N TRP A 101 17.17 15.96 0.46
CA TRP A 101 17.16 16.62 -0.84
C TRP A 101 18.48 16.48 -1.58
N SER A 102 19.61 16.44 -0.88
CA SER A 102 20.91 16.22 -1.53
C SER A 102 21.03 14.80 -2.07
N PHE A 103 20.40 13.81 -1.41
CA PHE A 103 20.40 12.41 -1.84
C PHE A 103 19.67 12.17 -3.16
N ASN A 104 18.79 13.07 -3.58
CA ASN A 104 18.09 12.94 -4.85
C ASN A 104 19.08 12.81 -6.03
N GLY A 105 18.82 11.85 -6.91
CA GLY A 105 19.71 11.53 -8.03
C GLY A 105 21.02 10.83 -7.63
N CYS A 106 21.09 10.17 -6.47
CA CYS A 106 22.24 9.34 -6.06
C CYS A 106 22.64 8.35 -7.17
N GLY A 107 21.66 7.65 -7.75
CA GLY A 107 21.86 6.84 -8.95
C GLY A 107 22.67 5.56 -8.72
N TYR A 108 22.83 5.12 -7.47
CA TYR A 108 23.59 3.92 -7.15
C TYR A 108 23.04 2.66 -7.83
N GLN A 109 23.89 1.97 -8.58
CA GLN A 109 23.58 0.71 -9.24
C GLN A 109 24.47 -0.42 -8.69
N LYS A 110 23.86 -1.41 -8.04
CA LYS A 110 24.57 -2.45 -7.30
C LYS A 110 25.41 -3.38 -8.18
N LEU A 111 24.92 -3.75 -9.37
CA LEU A 111 25.63 -4.69 -10.27
C LEU A 111 26.87 -4.06 -10.89
N THR A 112 26.75 -2.82 -11.37
CA THR A 112 27.84 -2.09 -12.03
C THR A 112 28.74 -1.35 -11.04
N ARG A 113 28.34 -1.29 -9.76
CA ARG A 113 28.95 -0.40 -8.76
C ARG A 113 29.10 1.02 -9.33
N TYR A 114 28.06 1.51 -9.98
CA TYR A 114 28.00 2.87 -10.48
C TYR A 114 27.33 3.78 -9.45
N CYS A 115 27.78 5.02 -9.33
CA CYS A 115 27.18 6.08 -8.53
C CYS A 115 27.40 7.42 -9.23
N SER A 116 26.50 8.40 -9.05
CA SER A 116 26.65 9.75 -9.62
C SER A 116 27.86 10.51 -9.04
N CYS A 117 28.42 10.06 -7.92
CA CYS A 117 29.62 10.63 -7.26
C CYS A 117 30.82 9.69 -7.40
N GLN A 118 31.22 9.37 -8.65
CA GLN A 118 32.14 8.27 -8.98
C GLN A 118 33.48 8.22 -8.22
N PRO A 119 34.16 9.31 -7.86
CA PRO A 119 35.43 9.20 -7.13
C PRO A 119 35.28 8.56 -5.74
N GLU A 120 34.07 8.58 -5.15
CA GLU A 120 33.87 8.29 -3.72
C GLU A 120 33.17 6.96 -3.45
N ILE A 121 32.85 6.16 -4.47
CA ILE A 121 32.03 4.96 -4.27
C ILE A 121 32.67 3.94 -3.33
N HIS A 122 34.00 3.88 -3.28
CA HIS A 122 34.76 3.00 -2.40
C HIS A 122 34.60 3.33 -0.90
N ARG A 123 34.12 4.54 -0.57
CA ARG A 123 33.78 4.98 0.80
C ARG A 123 32.28 5.18 0.98
N CYS A 124 31.49 4.85 -0.03
CA CYS A 124 30.05 4.99 0.04
C CYS A 124 29.49 3.83 0.88
N PRO A 125 28.66 4.08 1.90
CA PRO A 125 28.06 3.03 2.72
C PRO A 125 26.87 2.32 2.04
N LEU A 126 26.35 2.84 0.91
CA LEU A 126 25.22 2.22 0.22
C LEU A 126 25.46 0.76 -0.17
N PRO A 127 26.61 0.36 -0.77
CA PRO A 127 26.86 -1.02 -1.17
C PRO A 127 26.85 -2.03 -0.02
N ASP A 128 27.17 -1.57 1.19
CA ASP A 128 27.40 -2.44 2.35
C ASP A 128 26.10 -2.95 2.98
N LEU A 129 24.97 -2.25 2.76
CA LEU A 129 23.69 -2.72 3.28
C LEU A 129 23.32 -4.11 2.71
N PRO A 130 22.83 -5.03 3.56
CA PRO A 130 22.52 -6.40 3.19
C PRO A 130 21.17 -6.51 2.47
N LEU A 131 21.03 -5.77 1.37
CA LEU A 131 19.80 -5.64 0.61
C LEU A 131 19.97 -6.25 -0.79
N ARG A 132 18.94 -6.94 -1.27
CA ARG A 132 19.00 -7.74 -2.50
C ARG A 132 19.29 -6.95 -3.78
N ASN A 133 19.06 -5.63 -3.82
CA ASN A 133 19.29 -4.83 -5.00
C ASN A 133 19.54 -3.35 -4.65
N GLY A 134 20.24 -2.64 -5.54
CA GLY A 134 20.61 -1.24 -5.34
C GLY A 134 19.42 -0.28 -5.17
N ARG A 135 18.23 -0.66 -5.67
CA ARG A 135 17.01 0.13 -5.45
C ARG A 135 16.63 0.14 -3.97
N LEU A 136 16.70 -1.00 -3.29
CA LEU A 136 16.47 -1.07 -1.85
C LEU A 136 17.56 -0.36 -1.06
N ASN A 137 18.83 -0.46 -1.48
CA ASN A 137 19.91 0.28 -0.84
C ASN A 137 19.63 1.79 -0.86
N GLN A 138 19.23 2.34 -2.02
CA GLN A 138 18.86 3.75 -2.11
C GLN A 138 17.58 4.08 -1.32
N LEU A 139 16.58 3.19 -1.33
CA LEU A 139 15.35 3.36 -0.56
C LEU A 139 15.61 3.43 0.95
N ALA A 140 16.53 2.61 1.47
CA ALA A 140 16.92 2.61 2.88
C ALA A 140 17.47 3.99 3.30
N PHE A 141 18.48 4.49 2.61
CA PHE A 141 19.03 5.82 2.88
C PHE A 141 18.00 6.94 2.68
N SER A 142 17.20 6.88 1.60
CA SER A 142 16.17 7.88 1.35
C SER A 142 15.11 7.93 2.45
N LEU A 143 14.66 6.76 2.96
CA LEU A 143 13.72 6.69 4.07
C LEU A 143 14.34 7.21 5.37
N TYR A 144 15.61 6.88 5.64
CA TYR A 144 16.32 7.38 6.81
C TYR A 144 16.39 8.90 6.79
N PHE A 145 16.79 9.49 5.67
CA PHE A 145 16.84 10.94 5.50
C PHE A 145 15.45 11.58 5.54
N PHE A 146 14.40 10.91 5.06
CA PHE A 146 13.04 11.41 5.19
C PHE A 146 12.65 11.56 6.66
N ILE A 147 12.91 10.53 7.47
CA ILE A 147 12.61 10.57 8.90
C ILE A 147 13.44 11.65 9.60
N ARG A 148 14.75 11.72 9.31
CA ARG A 148 15.66 12.67 9.95
C ARG A 148 15.36 14.13 9.55
N ASP A 149 15.18 14.40 8.27
CA ASP A 149 15.18 15.76 7.72
C ASP A 149 13.76 16.29 7.43
N VAL A 150 12.87 15.45 6.92
CA VAL A 150 11.51 15.86 6.52
C VAL A 150 10.53 15.70 7.68
N ALA A 151 10.64 14.61 8.43
CA ALA A 151 9.86 14.38 9.65
C ALA A 151 10.50 15.01 10.90
N GLY A 152 11.62 15.72 10.75
CA GLY A 152 12.29 16.43 11.86
C GLY A 152 12.79 15.51 12.96
N GLY A 153 13.07 14.23 12.65
CA GLY A 153 13.49 13.25 13.64
C GLY A 153 12.35 12.73 14.52
N ASP A 154 11.07 12.93 14.16
CA ASP A 154 9.92 12.31 14.82
C ASP A 154 8.84 11.94 13.79
N LEU A 155 8.89 10.68 13.35
CA LEU A 155 7.94 10.17 12.36
C LEU A 155 6.50 10.12 12.90
N VAL A 156 6.32 9.88 14.19
CA VAL A 156 4.99 9.80 14.81
C VAL A 156 4.37 11.19 14.87
N GLN A 157 5.12 12.20 15.31
CA GLN A 157 4.65 13.59 15.34
C GLN A 157 4.37 14.11 13.92
N TYR A 158 5.21 13.76 12.95
CA TYR A 158 4.97 14.08 11.54
C TYR A 158 3.64 13.50 11.04
N LEU A 159 3.37 12.22 11.32
CA LEU A 159 2.11 11.57 10.97
C LEU A 159 0.92 12.12 11.76
N ASP A 160 1.08 12.47 13.04
CA ASP A 160 0.04 13.13 13.84
C ASP A 160 -0.41 14.43 13.19
N LYS A 161 0.54 15.26 12.76
CA LYS A 161 0.24 16.51 12.05
C LYS A 161 -0.51 16.23 10.75
N ALA A 162 0.03 15.35 9.90
CA ALA A 162 -0.56 15.02 8.61
C ALA A 162 -1.98 14.43 8.73
N VAL A 163 -2.23 13.59 9.74
CA VAL A 163 -3.55 13.02 10.04
C VAL A 163 -4.51 14.10 10.58
N SER A 164 -4.01 15.01 11.42
CA SER A 164 -4.83 16.10 11.98
C SER A 164 -5.29 17.08 10.90
N GLU A 165 -4.44 17.37 9.92
CA GLU A 165 -4.77 18.23 8.76
C GLU A 165 -5.91 17.66 7.89
N VAL A 166 -6.12 16.33 7.93
CA VAL A 166 -7.20 15.66 7.21
C VAL A 166 -8.28 15.11 8.13
N ALA A 167 -8.32 15.56 9.39
CA ALA A 167 -9.33 15.12 10.33
C ALA A 167 -10.75 15.46 9.82
N ASP A 168 -10.95 16.60 9.18
CA ASP A 168 -12.26 16.98 8.64
C ASP A 168 -12.33 16.83 7.12
N ALA A 169 -11.43 16.04 6.54
CA ALA A 169 -11.37 15.86 5.10
C ALA A 169 -12.66 15.25 4.56
N PRO A 170 -13.24 15.81 3.48
CA PRO A 170 -14.55 15.39 2.97
C PRO A 170 -14.51 14.08 2.18
N SER A 171 -13.32 13.54 1.89
CA SER A 171 -13.19 12.36 1.03
C SER A 171 -11.91 11.55 1.27
N SER A 172 -11.99 10.25 0.97
CA SER A 172 -10.86 9.32 0.98
C SER A 172 -9.70 9.79 0.11
N ARG A 173 -10.01 10.46 -1.01
CA ARG A 173 -9.00 11.03 -1.92
C ARG A 173 -8.19 12.14 -1.25
N SER A 174 -8.84 13.00 -0.47
CA SER A 174 -8.16 14.09 0.24
C SER A 174 -7.20 13.52 1.29
N ILE A 175 -7.66 12.51 2.04
CA ILE A 175 -6.84 11.76 3.01
C ILE A 175 -5.66 11.08 2.30
N HIS A 176 -5.91 10.36 1.21
CA HIS A 176 -4.86 9.70 0.44
C HIS A 176 -3.84 10.71 -0.10
N LYS A 177 -4.27 11.84 -0.66
CA LYS A 177 -3.36 12.88 -1.15
C LYS A 177 -2.45 13.39 -0.04
N ALA A 178 -3.00 13.75 1.11
CA ALA A 178 -2.22 14.30 2.21
C ALA A 178 -1.25 13.29 2.82
N LEU A 179 -1.67 12.03 2.97
CA LEU A 179 -0.85 11.01 3.63
C LEU A 179 0.15 10.32 2.69
N VAL A 180 -0.19 10.13 1.41
CA VAL A 180 0.64 9.36 0.46
C VAL A 180 1.57 10.26 -0.34
N ALA A 181 1.11 11.45 -0.77
CA ALA A 181 1.92 12.30 -1.65
C ALA A 181 3.27 12.71 -1.05
N PRO A 182 3.40 13.04 0.25
CA PRO A 182 4.69 13.43 0.82
C PRO A 182 5.75 12.33 0.75
N TRP A 183 5.34 11.06 0.76
CA TRP A 183 6.22 9.90 0.72
C TRP A 183 6.72 9.57 -0.68
N ARG A 184 6.13 10.14 -1.75
CA ARG A 184 6.54 9.88 -3.14
C ARG A 184 7.97 10.34 -3.45
N SER A 185 8.50 11.26 -2.65
CA SER A 185 9.90 11.70 -2.75
C SER A 185 10.89 10.69 -2.16
N VAL A 186 10.41 9.75 -1.33
CA VAL A 186 11.26 8.64 -0.87
C VAL A 186 11.55 7.73 -2.06
N TYR A 187 12.84 7.47 -2.26
CA TYR A 187 13.29 6.76 -3.44
C TYR A 187 12.71 5.34 -3.52
N GLY A 188 12.23 4.97 -4.70
CA GLY A 188 11.96 3.58 -5.03
C GLY A 188 10.67 2.99 -4.43
N ILE A 189 9.76 3.81 -3.91
CA ILE A 189 8.42 3.36 -3.47
C ILE A 189 7.32 3.89 -4.38
N SER A 190 6.26 3.10 -4.56
CA SER A 190 5.07 3.49 -5.34
C SER A 190 3.90 3.81 -4.42
N ASP A 191 2.91 4.55 -4.90
CA ASP A 191 1.67 4.88 -4.17
C ASP A 191 1.01 3.65 -3.55
N LYS A 192 0.95 2.54 -4.29
CA LYS A 192 0.40 1.27 -3.79
C LYS A 192 1.14 0.82 -2.52
N VAL A 193 2.46 0.82 -2.57
CA VAL A 193 3.32 0.34 -1.47
C VAL A 193 3.24 1.29 -0.28
N ILE A 194 3.23 2.61 -0.52
CA ILE A 194 3.05 3.63 0.52
C ILE A 194 1.69 3.45 1.20
N ALA A 195 0.60 3.47 0.43
CA ALA A 195 -0.76 3.35 0.96
C ALA A 195 -0.96 2.04 1.74
N MET A 196 -0.36 0.94 1.26
CA MET A 196 -0.38 -0.36 1.95
C MET A 196 0.39 -0.35 3.27
N ALA A 197 1.55 0.30 3.34
CA ALA A 197 2.27 0.42 4.60
C ALA A 197 1.54 1.35 5.57
N LEU A 198 1.13 2.54 5.11
CA LEU A 198 0.44 3.51 5.97
C LEU A 198 -0.89 3.00 6.50
N THR A 199 -1.72 2.33 5.69
CA THR A 199 -2.99 1.76 6.21
C THR A 199 -2.73 0.77 7.34
N THR A 200 -1.74 -0.12 7.20
CA THR A 200 -1.36 -1.06 8.25
C THR A 200 -0.86 -0.33 9.49
N LEU A 201 0.07 0.62 9.35
CA LEU A 201 0.61 1.38 10.49
C LEU A 201 -0.48 2.14 11.24
N LEU A 202 -1.31 2.88 10.52
CA LEU A 202 -2.35 3.75 11.07
C LEU A 202 -3.47 2.94 11.77
N MET A 203 -3.84 1.79 11.20
CA MET A 203 -4.85 0.90 11.80
C MET A 203 -4.31 0.09 12.98
N SER A 204 -2.99 -0.01 13.13
CA SER A 204 -2.29 -0.62 14.26
C SER A 204 -2.01 0.36 15.42
N ALA A 205 -2.41 1.63 15.27
CA ALA A 205 -2.15 2.66 16.26
C ALA A 205 -2.82 2.38 17.61
N PRO A 206 -2.28 2.91 18.72
CA PRO A 206 -2.93 2.82 20.02
C PRO A 206 -4.34 3.45 20.02
N PRO A 207 -5.27 2.99 20.89
CA PRO A 207 -6.63 3.53 20.94
C PRO A 207 -6.73 5.05 21.12
N LYS A 208 -5.75 5.66 21.80
CA LYS A 208 -5.64 7.12 21.97
C LYS A 208 -5.44 7.88 20.64
N LYS A 209 -5.02 7.21 19.56
CA LYS A 209 -4.84 7.78 18.21
C LYS A 209 -6.02 7.39 17.29
N SER A 210 -7.26 7.63 17.73
CA SER A 210 -8.48 7.28 16.97
C SER A 210 -8.53 7.92 15.57
N ASN A 211 -7.96 9.11 15.40
CA ASN A 211 -7.84 9.76 14.09
C ASN A 211 -6.94 8.97 13.12
N TRP A 212 -5.90 8.30 13.60
CA TRP A 212 -5.06 7.44 12.76
C TRP A 212 -5.88 6.26 12.24
N LEU A 213 -6.60 5.57 13.13
CA LEU A 213 -7.48 4.47 12.74
C LEU A 213 -8.49 4.93 11.69
N ARG A 214 -9.12 6.08 11.90
CA ARG A 214 -10.07 6.65 10.94
C ARG A 214 -9.43 6.93 9.57
N ALA A 215 -8.26 7.58 9.55
CA ALA A 215 -7.55 7.86 8.30
C ALA A 215 -7.07 6.58 7.59
N GLY A 216 -6.53 5.62 8.34
CA GLY A 216 -6.07 4.34 7.81
C GLY A 216 -7.19 3.52 7.15
N ARG A 217 -8.42 3.63 7.66
CA ARG A 217 -9.62 3.01 7.09
C ARG A 217 -10.04 3.59 5.72
N GLN A 218 -9.52 4.77 5.37
CA GLN A 218 -9.84 5.47 4.11
C GLN A 218 -8.77 5.29 3.03
N LEU A 219 -7.62 4.68 3.34
CA LEU A 219 -6.54 4.46 2.37
C LEU A 219 -6.83 3.24 1.49
N ILE A 220 -7.16 3.47 0.22
CA ILE A 220 -7.43 2.41 -0.78
C ILE A 220 -6.13 2.03 -1.50
N VAL A 221 -5.89 0.72 -1.64
CA VAL A 221 -4.74 0.18 -2.37
C VAL A 221 -5.22 -0.54 -3.63
N VAL A 222 -4.78 -0.07 -4.80
CA VAL A 222 -5.14 -0.68 -6.09
C VAL A 222 -3.91 -1.35 -6.68
N ASP A 223 -3.98 -2.67 -6.81
CA ASP A 223 -3.02 -3.45 -7.57
C ASP A 223 -3.65 -4.11 -8.80
N SER A 224 -2.87 -4.91 -9.52
CA SER A 224 -3.36 -5.59 -10.71
C SER A 224 -4.52 -6.53 -10.42
N LEU A 225 -4.59 -7.16 -9.24
CA LEU A 225 -5.71 -8.02 -8.89
C LEU A 225 -6.99 -7.20 -8.69
N VAL A 226 -6.89 -6.12 -7.91
CA VAL A 226 -8.02 -5.22 -7.65
C VAL A 226 -8.50 -4.55 -8.95
N HIS A 227 -7.58 -4.03 -9.76
CA HIS A 227 -7.92 -3.42 -11.05
C HIS A 227 -8.58 -4.43 -11.99
N ASN A 228 -7.99 -5.61 -12.17
CA ASN A 228 -8.52 -6.63 -13.07
C ASN A 228 -9.90 -7.12 -12.61
N PHE A 229 -10.14 -7.21 -11.30
CA PHE A 229 -11.46 -7.51 -10.76
C PHE A 229 -12.50 -6.48 -11.18
N LEU A 230 -12.22 -5.18 -10.98
CA LEU A 230 -13.15 -4.10 -11.36
C LEU A 230 -13.42 -4.09 -12.87
N HIS A 231 -12.43 -4.45 -13.68
CA HIS A 231 -12.58 -4.58 -15.11
C HIS A 231 -13.44 -5.79 -15.49
N ARG A 232 -13.09 -7.00 -15.03
CA ARG A 232 -13.77 -8.27 -15.35
C ARG A 232 -15.23 -8.27 -14.91
N THR A 233 -15.50 -7.71 -13.73
CA THR A 233 -16.87 -7.61 -13.21
C THR A 233 -17.72 -6.58 -13.96
N GLY A 234 -17.10 -5.70 -14.74
CA GLY A 234 -17.77 -4.62 -15.46
C GLY A 234 -17.96 -3.35 -14.64
N ALA A 235 -17.50 -3.32 -13.38
CA ALA A 235 -17.61 -2.16 -12.50
C ALA A 235 -17.05 -0.88 -13.14
N LEU A 236 -15.86 -0.95 -13.74
CA LEU A 236 -15.26 0.21 -14.43
C LEU A 236 -16.13 0.68 -15.61
N SER A 237 -16.66 -0.25 -16.40
CA SER A 237 -17.46 0.12 -17.57
C SER A 237 -18.81 0.73 -17.21
N THR A 238 -19.47 0.23 -16.17
CA THR A 238 -20.78 0.72 -15.72
C THR A 238 -20.72 2.18 -15.29
N VAL A 239 -19.58 2.61 -14.75
CA VAL A 239 -19.39 3.99 -14.25
C VAL A 239 -18.57 4.86 -15.21
N GLY A 240 -18.29 4.39 -16.43
CA GLY A 240 -17.54 5.15 -17.44
C GLY A 240 -16.05 5.35 -17.12
N ALA A 241 -15.47 4.50 -16.27
CA ALA A 241 -14.12 4.64 -15.72
C ALA A 241 -13.10 3.66 -16.35
N MET A 242 -13.27 3.27 -17.62
CA MET A 242 -12.37 2.32 -18.27
C MET A 242 -10.97 2.92 -18.49
N HIS A 243 -9.93 2.21 -18.08
CA HIS A 243 -8.52 2.59 -18.27
C HIS A 243 -7.60 1.36 -18.17
N PRO A 244 -6.38 1.41 -18.73
CA PRO A 244 -5.35 0.39 -18.46
C PRO A 244 -4.85 0.46 -17.02
N TYR A 245 -4.41 -0.68 -16.48
CA TYR A 245 -3.76 -0.72 -15.17
C TYR A 245 -2.52 0.20 -15.13
N GLY A 246 -2.36 0.95 -14.04
CA GLY A 246 -1.21 1.83 -13.83
C GLY A 246 -1.59 3.10 -13.09
N ALA A 247 -0.90 4.22 -13.39
CA ALA A 247 -1.11 5.51 -12.72
C ALA A 247 -2.56 6.01 -12.80
N LYS A 248 -3.28 5.67 -13.88
CA LYS A 248 -4.70 6.02 -14.06
C LYS A 248 -5.62 5.41 -13.00
N CYS A 249 -5.22 4.33 -12.33
CA CYS A 249 -5.96 3.76 -11.20
C CYS A 249 -6.18 4.77 -10.06
N TYR A 250 -5.23 5.69 -9.87
CA TYR A 250 -5.23 6.69 -8.81
C TYR A 250 -5.60 8.10 -9.31
N ALA A 251 -5.74 8.30 -10.62
CA ALA A 251 -6.24 9.55 -11.19
C ALA A 251 -7.72 9.78 -10.81
N PRO A 252 -8.24 11.02 -10.90
CA PRO A 252 -9.67 11.27 -10.78
C PRO A 252 -10.48 10.40 -11.75
N GLY A 253 -11.53 9.74 -11.26
CA GLY A 253 -12.31 8.78 -12.04
C GLY A 253 -11.70 7.37 -12.14
N GLY A 254 -10.53 7.13 -11.56
CA GLY A 254 -9.85 5.83 -11.60
C GLY A 254 -10.43 4.79 -10.63
N CYS A 255 -9.80 3.61 -10.56
CA CYS A 255 -10.18 2.52 -9.64
C CYS A 255 -10.34 2.96 -8.19
N PHE A 256 -9.51 3.89 -7.72
CA PHE A 256 -9.60 4.44 -6.36
C PHE A 256 -10.99 5.02 -6.10
N ASP A 257 -11.48 5.92 -6.96
CA ASP A 257 -12.79 6.55 -6.79
C ASP A 257 -13.91 5.54 -6.97
N VAL A 258 -13.76 4.59 -7.90
CA VAL A 258 -14.75 3.54 -8.10
C VAL A 258 -14.93 2.71 -6.83
N ILE A 259 -13.85 2.32 -6.15
CA ILE A 259 -13.93 1.59 -4.87
C ILE A 259 -14.55 2.45 -3.77
N ASP A 260 -14.16 3.72 -3.68
CA ASP A 260 -14.70 4.65 -2.68
C ASP A 260 -16.21 4.84 -2.84
N VAL A 261 -16.68 4.93 -4.08
CA VAL A 261 -18.11 4.99 -4.42
C VAL A 261 -18.80 3.66 -4.11
N LEU A 262 -18.21 2.51 -4.49
CA LEU A 262 -18.78 1.19 -4.17
C LEU A 262 -18.91 0.98 -2.66
N ALA A 263 -17.99 1.53 -1.86
CA ALA A 263 -18.05 1.46 -0.41
C ALA A 263 -19.21 2.25 0.19
N ASN A 264 -19.76 3.25 -0.49
CA ASN A 264 -20.99 3.93 -0.05
C ASN A 264 -22.24 3.06 -0.22
N ALA A 265 -22.19 2.01 -1.06
CA ALA A 265 -23.29 1.07 -1.26
C ALA A 265 -23.28 -0.11 -0.25
N VAL A 266 -22.32 -0.11 0.68
CA VAL A 266 -22.13 -1.17 1.67
C VAL A 266 -22.12 -0.54 3.05
N ASP A 267 -23.05 -0.94 3.93
CA ASP A 267 -22.94 -0.62 5.35
C ASP A 267 -22.02 -1.65 6.02
N ALA A 268 -20.76 -1.29 6.25
CA ALA A 268 -19.78 -2.23 6.75
C ALA A 268 -20.07 -2.69 8.21
N ARG A 269 -20.93 -1.99 8.94
CA ARG A 269 -21.38 -2.38 10.29
C ARG A 269 -22.12 -3.71 10.31
N ARG A 270 -22.72 -4.10 9.17
CA ARG A 270 -23.39 -5.40 9.01
C ARG A 270 -22.45 -6.58 9.13
N PHE A 271 -21.15 -6.39 8.87
CA PHE A 271 -20.13 -7.44 8.97
C PHE A 271 -19.40 -7.40 10.31
N ASN A 272 -19.26 -6.22 10.90
CA ASN A 272 -18.69 -6.01 12.22
C ASN A 272 -19.16 -4.66 12.76
N THR A 273 -19.81 -4.66 13.93
CA THR A 273 -20.38 -3.45 14.55
C THR A 273 -19.34 -2.36 14.87
N GLU A 274 -18.06 -2.72 15.01
CA GLU A 274 -16.94 -1.79 15.24
C GLU A 274 -16.43 -1.09 13.96
N PHE A 275 -16.94 -1.50 12.80
CA PHE A 275 -16.61 -0.85 11.53
C PHE A 275 -17.42 0.45 11.37
N PRO A 276 -16.88 1.46 10.67
CA PRO A 276 -17.71 2.59 10.24
C PRO A 276 -18.69 2.10 9.17
N SER A 277 -19.80 2.83 8.96
CA SER A 277 -20.73 2.50 7.87
C SER A 277 -20.04 2.52 6.50
N HIS A 278 -19.31 3.59 6.20
CA HIS A 278 -18.47 3.73 5.01
C HIS A 278 -17.03 3.29 5.30
N PHE A 279 -16.60 2.19 4.67
CA PHE A 279 -15.28 1.59 4.90
C PHE A 279 -14.61 1.12 3.60
N PRO A 280 -14.01 2.03 2.81
CA PRO A 280 -13.50 1.69 1.48
C PRO A 280 -12.28 0.75 1.51
N ARG A 281 -11.45 0.81 2.55
CA ARG A 281 -10.36 -0.17 2.72
C ARG A 281 -10.88 -1.59 2.94
N PHE A 282 -12.00 -1.78 3.65
CA PHE A 282 -12.62 -3.09 3.80
C PHE A 282 -13.10 -3.64 2.46
N VAL A 283 -13.80 -2.83 1.67
CA VAL A 283 -14.27 -3.22 0.33
C VAL A 283 -13.10 -3.57 -0.59
N GLN A 284 -12.04 -2.74 -0.58
CA GLN A 284 -10.83 -3.03 -1.34
C GLN A 284 -10.19 -4.36 -0.92
N LEU A 285 -10.10 -4.63 0.39
CA LEU A 285 -9.50 -5.87 0.90
C LEU A 285 -10.36 -7.09 0.55
N ALA A 286 -11.69 -6.97 0.58
CA ALA A 286 -12.61 -8.02 0.13
C ALA A 286 -12.36 -8.39 -1.34
N ILE A 287 -12.22 -7.38 -2.22
CA ILE A 287 -11.83 -7.58 -3.62
C ILE A 287 -10.50 -8.32 -3.72
N TRP A 288 -9.48 -7.85 -3.01
CA TRP A 288 -8.15 -8.45 -3.08
C TRP A 288 -8.16 -9.91 -2.61
N ARG A 289 -8.82 -10.23 -1.48
CA ARG A 289 -8.94 -11.60 -0.94
C ARG A 289 -9.60 -12.56 -1.91
N PHE A 290 -10.65 -12.10 -2.60
CA PHE A 290 -11.35 -12.89 -3.61
C PHE A 290 -10.45 -13.28 -4.80
N CYS A 291 -9.45 -12.44 -5.09
CA CYS A 291 -8.53 -12.63 -6.21
C CYS A 291 -7.20 -13.28 -5.81
N ALA A 292 -6.75 -13.09 -4.57
CA ALA A 292 -5.43 -13.49 -4.11
C ALA A 292 -5.26 -15.01 -4.07
N GLN A 293 -4.12 -15.49 -4.58
CA GLN A 293 -3.82 -16.92 -4.69
C GLN A 293 -3.81 -17.65 -3.33
N GLY A 294 -3.31 -16.98 -2.29
CA GLY A 294 -3.21 -17.57 -0.95
C GLY A 294 -4.49 -17.51 -0.13
N ILE A 295 -5.58 -16.95 -0.68
CA ILE A 295 -6.85 -16.77 0.03
C ILE A 295 -7.96 -17.53 -0.71
N PHE A 296 -8.85 -16.85 -1.44
CA PHE A 296 -9.94 -17.53 -2.14
C PHE A 296 -9.54 -17.98 -3.54
N ASN A 297 -8.61 -17.27 -4.18
CA ASN A 297 -8.08 -17.63 -5.50
C ASN A 297 -9.17 -17.79 -6.59
N ILE A 298 -10.32 -17.09 -6.49
CA ILE A 298 -11.45 -17.26 -7.41
C ILE A 298 -11.27 -16.40 -8.67
N CYS A 299 -11.04 -15.08 -8.51
CA CYS A 299 -10.83 -14.17 -9.64
C CYS A 299 -9.34 -13.91 -9.91
N ASN A 300 -8.49 -14.92 -9.75
CA ASN A 300 -7.04 -14.75 -9.86
C ASN A 300 -6.60 -14.56 -11.31
N GLY A 301 -5.94 -13.43 -11.61
CA GLY A 301 -5.46 -13.15 -12.97
C GLY A 301 -4.26 -13.95 -13.46
N ASN A 302 -3.69 -14.82 -12.62
CA ASN A 302 -2.72 -15.83 -13.03
C ASN A 302 -3.39 -17.15 -13.46
N GLN A 303 -4.68 -17.34 -13.16
CA GLN A 303 -5.42 -18.57 -13.47
C GLN A 303 -6.53 -18.35 -14.51
N ILE A 304 -6.91 -17.09 -14.77
CA ILE A 304 -7.94 -16.72 -15.75
C ILE A 304 -7.29 -16.39 -17.10
N ASP A 305 -7.81 -16.98 -18.18
CA ASP A 305 -7.49 -16.56 -19.55
C ASP A 305 -8.24 -15.27 -19.91
N ASP A 306 -7.55 -14.14 -19.78
CA ASP A 306 -8.05 -12.80 -20.03
C ASP A 306 -8.43 -12.50 -21.48
N ARG A 307 -8.18 -13.43 -22.41
CA ARG A 307 -8.57 -13.33 -23.82
C ARG A 307 -10.02 -13.79 -24.07
N LYS A 308 -10.63 -14.46 -23.10
CA LYS A 308 -11.97 -15.04 -23.23
C LYS A 308 -12.87 -14.58 -22.09
N ARG A 309 -14.18 -14.70 -22.30
CA ARG A 309 -15.16 -14.53 -21.23
C ARG A 309 -14.92 -15.58 -20.15
N CYS A 310 -15.00 -15.18 -18.89
CA CYS A 310 -14.83 -16.12 -17.77
C CYS A 310 -15.88 -17.24 -17.84
N SER A 311 -15.41 -18.49 -17.83
CA SER A 311 -16.24 -19.69 -17.90
C SER A 311 -16.59 -20.30 -16.54
N GLU A 312 -15.97 -19.84 -15.44
CA GLU A 312 -16.14 -20.39 -14.10
C GLU A 312 -17.62 -20.41 -13.67
N ARG A 313 -18.18 -21.62 -13.53
CA ARG A 313 -19.61 -21.84 -13.29
C ARG A 313 -19.96 -21.69 -11.82
N ASP A 314 -19.03 -22.05 -10.94
CA ASP A 314 -19.26 -22.10 -9.50
C ASP A 314 -18.83 -20.79 -8.80
N CYS A 315 -18.52 -19.75 -9.57
CA CYS A 315 -18.21 -18.44 -9.02
C CYS A 315 -19.46 -17.80 -8.42
N PHE A 316 -19.42 -17.53 -7.12
CA PHE A 316 -20.50 -16.88 -6.37
C PHE A 316 -20.96 -15.53 -6.94
N LEU A 317 -20.11 -14.85 -7.70
CA LEU A 317 -20.42 -13.56 -8.33
C LEU A 317 -20.92 -13.69 -9.76
N ARG A 318 -21.09 -14.92 -10.30
CA ARG A 318 -21.32 -15.16 -11.73
C ARG A 318 -22.50 -14.39 -12.31
N GLU A 319 -23.63 -14.36 -11.60
CA GLU A 319 -24.87 -13.72 -12.06
C GLU A 319 -24.74 -12.20 -12.10
N THR A 320 -24.04 -11.61 -11.15
CA THR A 320 -23.83 -10.16 -11.07
C THR A 320 -22.57 -9.71 -11.81
N CYS A 321 -21.65 -10.61 -12.16
CA CYS A 321 -20.40 -10.32 -12.87
C CYS A 321 -20.63 -10.13 -14.37
N GLY A 322 -20.15 -9.01 -14.91
CA GLY A 322 -20.17 -8.72 -16.35
C GLY A 322 -19.32 -9.68 -17.19
N ARG A 323 -18.36 -10.38 -16.56
CA ARG A 323 -17.44 -11.34 -17.18
C ARG A 323 -16.68 -10.74 -18.37
N ARG A 324 -16.38 -9.45 -18.32
CA ARG A 324 -15.72 -8.73 -19.43
C ARG A 324 -14.33 -9.29 -19.67
N VAL A 325 -14.00 -9.42 -20.94
CA VAL A 325 -12.66 -9.78 -21.42
C VAL A 325 -11.74 -8.58 -21.16
N LEU A 326 -10.53 -8.83 -20.63
CA LEU A 326 -9.52 -7.79 -20.40
C LEU A 326 -8.72 -7.47 -21.66
N GLY A 327 -8.60 -8.43 -22.58
CA GLY A 327 -7.78 -8.31 -23.79
C GLY A 327 -6.32 -8.70 -23.54
N ARG A 328 -5.45 -8.52 -24.54
CA ARG A 328 -4.00 -8.75 -24.33
C ARG A 328 -3.50 -7.78 -23.27
N LYS A 329 -2.79 -8.31 -22.25
CA LYS A 329 -1.99 -7.49 -21.33
C LYS A 329 -1.02 -6.68 -22.19
N SER A 330 -1.23 -5.37 -22.30
CA SER A 330 -0.18 -4.47 -22.78
C SER A 330 0.92 -4.55 -21.72
N LEU A 331 2.00 -5.25 -22.06
CA LEU A 331 3.20 -5.38 -21.24
C LEU A 331 3.81 -4.00 -20.97
#